data_AF-A0A849Q5V4-F1
#
_entry.id   AF-A0A849Q5V4-F1
#
_cell.length_a   1.000
_cell.length_b   1.000
_cell.length_c   1.000
_cell.angle_alpha   90.00
_cell.angle_beta   90.00
_cell.angle_gamma   90.00
#
_symmetry.space_group_name_H-M   'P 1'
#
loop_
_entity.id
_entity.type
_entity.pdbx_description
1 polymer ?
#
loop_
_entity_poly.entity_id
_entity_poly.type
_entity_poly.pdbx_seq_one_letter_code
_entity_poly.pdbx_strand_id
1 'polypeptide(L)'
;MAEPQGQPEEGRPRGHPTDAKEVMGPEAEALMWDLDLEGVHKGLTWWWWWWLFFFPDPDDPRRTRQLMILWSTKYTDQIKVDYFNWTPKGEIDRRVQGDDIDLGFNGMTAAWW
;
A
#
# COMPACT_ATOMS: atom_id res chain seq x y z
N MET A 1 32.20 43.49 23.58
CA MET A 1 30.93 42.76 23.64
C MET A 1 31.13 41.48 22.84
N ALA A 2 31.19 40.34 23.51
CA ALA A 2 31.44 39.04 22.88
C ALA A 2 30.09 38.30 22.77
N GLU A 3 29.80 37.80 21.57
CA GLU A 3 28.62 36.96 21.30
C GLU A 3 28.76 35.63 22.06
N PRO A 4 27.68 35.09 22.66
CA PRO A 4 27.74 33.77 23.26
C PRO A 4 27.76 32.71 22.14
N GLN A 5 28.86 31.97 22.09
CA GLN A 5 29.03 30.82 21.21
C GLN A 5 27.98 29.75 21.58
N GLY A 6 27.09 29.44 20.62
CA GLY A 6 26.17 28.31 20.73
C GLY A 6 26.97 27.01 20.80
N GLN A 7 26.64 26.18 21.79
CA GLN A 7 27.24 24.84 21.94
C GLN A 7 26.97 24.00 20.69
N PRO A 8 27.91 23.13 20.29
CA PRO A 8 27.70 22.24 19.15
C PRO A 8 26.59 21.26 19.51
N GLU A 9 25.52 21.22 18.71
CA GLU A 9 24.50 20.17 18.82
C GLU A 9 25.17 18.83 18.55
N GLU A 10 25.46 18.14 19.64
CA GLU A 10 25.90 16.75 19.67
C GLU A 10 24.81 15.92 18.97
N GLY A 11 25.20 15.25 17.87
CA GLY A 11 24.31 14.55 16.97
C GLY A 11 23.36 13.61 17.72
N ARG A 12 22.11 14.06 17.85
CA ARG A 12 21.06 13.28 18.48
C ARG A 12 20.82 12.02 17.63
N PRO A 13 20.80 10.81 18.21
CA PRO A 13 20.55 9.61 17.44
C PRO A 13 19.18 9.73 16.77
N ARG A 14 19.15 9.57 15.44
CA ARG A 14 17.89 9.48 14.68
C ARG A 14 17.08 8.33 15.27
N GLY A 15 15.80 8.60 15.57
CA GLY A 15 14.86 7.60 16.06
C GLY A 15 14.44 7.74 17.53
N HIS A 16 14.57 8.91 18.17
CA HIS A 16 13.96 9.13 19.48
C HIS A 16 12.49 9.59 19.31
N PRO A 17 11.47 8.85 19.80
CA PRO A 17 10.03 9.03 19.45
C PRO A 17 9.33 10.30 19.97
N THR A 18 10.04 11.40 20.16
CA THR A 18 9.51 12.62 20.82
C THR A 18 9.07 13.72 19.86
N ASP A 19 9.31 13.57 18.55
CA ASP A 19 8.68 14.46 17.58
C ASP A 19 7.30 13.93 17.21
N ALA A 20 6.25 14.68 17.56
CA ALA A 20 4.86 14.31 17.28
C ALA A 20 4.58 14.06 15.79
N LYS A 21 5.43 14.60 14.89
CA LYS A 21 5.41 14.33 13.45
C LYS A 21 6.13 13.02 13.06
N GLU A 22 7.16 12.61 13.80
CA GLU A 22 7.80 11.29 13.61
C GLU A 22 6.92 10.15 14.15
N VAL A 23 6.14 10.40 15.22
CA VAL A 23 5.28 9.38 15.85
C VAL A 23 4.13 8.95 14.94
N MET A 24 3.62 9.83 14.07
CA MET A 24 2.39 9.58 13.30
C MET A 24 2.62 9.42 11.80
N GLY A 25 3.86 9.42 11.32
CA GLY A 25 4.18 9.29 9.90
C GLY A 25 3.42 10.29 9.01
N PRO A 26 3.49 10.14 7.68
CA PRO A 26 2.50 10.74 6.79
C PRO A 26 1.11 10.21 7.14
N GLU A 27 0.06 11.00 6.93
CA GLU A 27 -1.32 10.53 7.11
C GLU A 27 -1.53 9.26 6.28
N ALA A 28 -2.15 8.23 6.85
CA ALA A 28 -2.28 6.91 6.22
C ALA A 28 -2.93 6.97 4.82
N GLU A 29 -3.76 7.99 4.59
CA GLU A 29 -4.40 8.28 3.31
C GLU A 29 -3.40 8.68 2.22
N ALA A 30 -2.35 9.43 2.58
CA ALA A 30 -1.28 9.83 1.67
C ALA A 30 -0.36 8.66 1.28
N LEU A 31 -0.26 7.64 2.13
CA LEU A 31 0.52 6.42 1.88
C LEU A 31 -0.26 5.32 1.17
N MET A 32 -1.59 5.41 1.12
CA MET A 32 -2.44 4.35 0.57
C MET A 32 -2.10 4.03 -0.89
N TRP A 33 -1.66 5.05 -1.63
CA TRP A 33 -1.22 4.94 -3.02
C TRP A 33 0.28 5.07 -3.18
N ASP A 34 1.06 4.84 -2.11
CA ASP A 34 2.51 4.75 -2.19
C ASP A 34 2.96 3.34 -1.85
N LEU A 35 3.22 2.52 -2.87
CA LEU A 35 3.79 1.20 -2.66
C LEU A 35 5.30 1.33 -2.42
N ASP A 36 5.73 0.93 -1.24
CA ASP A 36 7.15 0.69 -0.98
C ASP A 36 7.63 -0.48 -1.85
N LEU A 37 8.58 -0.17 -2.75
CA LEU A 37 9.22 -1.15 -3.63
C LEU A 37 10.61 -1.54 -3.13
N GLU A 38 11.06 -1.01 -1.99
CA GLU A 38 12.29 -1.48 -1.36
C GLU A 38 12.11 -2.91 -0.85
N GLY A 39 13.08 -3.79 -1.15
CA GLY A 39 13.03 -5.18 -0.70
C GLY A 39 12.01 -6.06 -1.42
N VAL A 40 11.53 -5.66 -2.60
CA VAL A 40 10.67 -6.52 -3.42
C VAL A 40 11.41 -7.80 -3.84
N HIS A 41 10.78 -8.94 -3.57
CA HIS A 41 11.33 -10.27 -3.85
C HIS A 41 10.43 -11.02 -4.84
N LYS A 42 11.01 -11.38 -5.98
CA LYS A 42 10.31 -12.14 -7.03
C LYS A 42 9.80 -13.47 -6.48
N GLY A 43 8.51 -13.74 -6.72
CA GLY A 43 7.79 -14.92 -6.24
C GLY A 43 7.25 -14.80 -4.82
N LEU A 44 7.69 -13.81 -4.02
CA LEU A 44 7.31 -13.65 -2.61
C LEU A 44 6.47 -12.40 -2.36
N THR A 45 6.78 -11.29 -3.04
CA THR A 45 6.04 -10.03 -2.82
C THR A 45 4.69 -10.05 -3.53
N TRP A 46 3.64 -9.72 -2.79
CA TRP A 46 2.26 -9.71 -3.24
C TRP A 46 1.53 -8.50 -2.66
N TRP A 47 0.97 -7.68 -3.53
CA TRP A 47 0.11 -6.56 -3.16
C TRP A 47 -1.34 -6.88 -3.51
N TRP A 48 -2.24 -6.55 -2.60
CA TRP A 48 -3.66 -6.82 -2.77
C TRP A 48 -4.48 -5.91 -1.87
N TRP A 49 -5.70 -5.63 -2.31
CA TRP A 49 -6.75 -5.04 -1.49
C TRP A 49 -8.09 -5.57 -1.95
N TRP A 50 -9.10 -5.39 -1.11
CA TRP A 50 -10.42 -5.94 -1.33
C TRP A 50 -11.47 -4.91 -0.94
N TRP A 51 -12.55 -4.89 -1.71
CA TRP A 51 -13.76 -4.15 -1.40
C TRP A 51 -14.79 -5.13 -0.88
N LEU A 52 -15.40 -4.78 0.24
CA LEU A 52 -16.54 -5.49 0.79
C LEU A 52 -17.76 -4.61 0.77
N PHE A 53 -18.82 -5.09 0.14
CA PHE A 53 -20.13 -4.46 0.17
C PHE A 53 -21.11 -5.37 0.87
N PHE A 54 -21.81 -4.81 1.84
CA PHE A 54 -22.85 -5.48 2.59
C PHE A 54 -24.21 -4.92 2.15
N PHE A 55 -25.09 -5.80 1.70
CA PHE A 55 -26.42 -5.45 1.26
C PHE A 55 -27.46 -6.10 2.16
N PRO A 56 -28.56 -5.42 2.50
CA PRO A 56 -29.68 -6.06 3.17
C PRO A 56 -30.25 -7.16 2.28
N ASP A 57 -30.61 -8.31 2.86
CA ASP A 57 -31.30 -9.35 2.11
C ASP A 57 -32.77 -8.91 1.88
N PRO A 58 -33.25 -8.86 0.63
CA PRO A 58 -34.65 -8.51 0.33
C PRO A 58 -35.66 -9.52 0.90
N ASP A 59 -35.26 -10.77 1.15
CA ASP A 59 -36.16 -11.84 1.60
C ASP A 59 -36.15 -12.02 3.14
N ASP A 60 -35.02 -11.77 3.80
CA ASP A 60 -34.88 -11.85 5.26
C ASP A 60 -33.97 -10.73 5.81
N PRO A 61 -34.54 -9.61 6.33
CA PRO A 61 -33.76 -8.46 6.82
C PRO A 61 -32.78 -8.76 7.95
N ARG A 62 -32.81 -9.95 8.56
CA ARG A 62 -31.84 -10.39 9.57
C ARG A 62 -30.56 -10.95 8.94
N ARG A 63 -30.54 -11.16 7.63
CA ARG A 63 -29.41 -11.66 6.86
C ARG A 63 -28.81 -10.53 6.03
N THR A 64 -27.54 -10.70 5.69
CA THR A 64 -26.79 -9.75 4.87
C THR A 64 -26.18 -10.51 3.70
N ARG A 65 -26.36 -9.98 2.49
CA ARG A 65 -25.66 -10.44 1.29
C ARG A 65 -24.33 -9.70 1.18
N GLN A 66 -23.28 -10.37 0.73
CA GLN A 66 -21.94 -9.81 0.68
C GLN A 66 -21.37 -9.92 -0.74
N LEU A 67 -20.94 -8.79 -1.31
CA LEU A 67 -20.06 -8.79 -2.47
C LEU A 67 -18.63 -8.56 -2.00
N MET A 68 -17.74 -9.45 -2.38
CA MET A 68 -16.31 -9.27 -2.23
C MET A 68 -15.66 -9.07 -3.60
N ILE A 69 -14.90 -8.01 -3.76
CA ILE A 69 -14.06 -7.78 -4.95
C ILE A 69 -12.62 -7.75 -4.48
N LEU A 70 -11.79 -8.67 -4.97
CA LEU A 70 -10.35 -8.69 -4.73
C LEU A 70 -9.65 -8.13 -5.96
N TRP A 71 -8.79 -7.13 -5.76
CA TRP A 71 -7.76 -6.79 -6.73
C TRP A 71 -6.41 -7.24 -6.18
N SER A 72 -5.56 -7.81 -7.03
CA SER A 72 -4.21 -8.15 -6.62
C SER A 72 -3.19 -8.17 -7.75
N THR A 73 -1.92 -7.95 -7.39
CA THR A 73 -0.76 -8.15 -8.26
C THR A 73 0.40 -8.78 -7.49
N LYS A 74 1.05 -9.76 -8.09
CA LYS A 74 2.20 -10.43 -7.48
C LYS A 74 3.42 -10.23 -8.36
N TYR A 75 4.56 -9.94 -7.75
CA TYR A 75 5.83 -9.84 -8.48
C TYR A 75 6.33 -11.25 -8.84
N THR A 76 5.85 -11.83 -9.95
CA THR A 76 6.14 -13.20 -10.39
C THR A 76 5.98 -13.32 -11.89
N ASP A 77 6.62 -14.30 -12.55
CA ASP A 77 6.52 -14.46 -14.00
C ASP A 77 5.13 -14.94 -14.44
N GLN A 78 4.50 -15.77 -13.61
CA GLN A 78 3.20 -16.36 -13.90
C GLN A 78 2.49 -16.69 -12.61
N ILE A 79 1.16 -16.58 -12.65
CA ILE A 79 0.24 -17.09 -11.64
C ILE A 79 -0.82 -17.94 -12.33
N LYS A 80 -1.22 -19.01 -11.67
CA LYS A 80 -2.43 -19.74 -11.97
C LYS A 80 -3.41 -19.54 -10.83
N VAL A 81 -4.56 -18.92 -11.10
CA VAL A 81 -5.68 -18.80 -10.17
C VAL A 81 -6.78 -19.72 -10.66
N ASP A 82 -7.06 -20.78 -9.94
CA ASP A 82 -7.98 -21.85 -10.33
C ASP A 82 -7.71 -22.36 -11.76
N TYR A 83 -8.58 -21.98 -12.71
CA TYR A 83 -8.51 -22.38 -14.12
C TYR A 83 -7.95 -21.28 -15.04
N PHE A 84 -7.58 -20.12 -14.47
CA PHE A 84 -7.08 -18.98 -15.22
C PHE A 84 -5.56 -18.83 -15.04
N ASN A 85 -4.83 -18.79 -16.14
CA ASN A 85 -3.41 -18.46 -16.15
C ASN A 85 -3.24 -16.98 -16.46
N TRP A 86 -2.48 -16.30 -15.62
CA TRP A 86 -2.17 -14.89 -15.78
C TRP A 86 -0.66 -14.64 -15.71
N THR A 87 -0.22 -13.70 -16.53
CA THR A 87 1.17 -13.24 -16.63
C THR A 87 1.14 -11.72 -16.52
N PRO A 88 1.90 -11.12 -15.60
CA PRO A 88 1.95 -9.67 -15.51
C PRO A 88 2.49 -9.05 -16.80
N LYS A 89 1.92 -7.93 -17.21
CA LYS A 89 2.34 -7.19 -18.41
C LYS A 89 3.30 -6.06 -18.05
N GLY A 90 4.53 -6.41 -17.70
CA GLY A 90 5.55 -5.45 -17.24
C GLY A 90 5.68 -5.41 -15.72
N GLU A 91 6.63 -4.60 -15.26
CA GLU A 91 6.92 -4.43 -13.83
C GLU A 91 6.07 -3.33 -13.21
N ILE A 92 6.11 -3.24 -11.88
CA ILE A 92 5.50 -2.15 -11.14
C ILE A 92 6.39 -0.92 -11.33
N ASP A 93 5.82 0.13 -11.87
CA ASP A 93 6.49 1.40 -12.10
C ASP A 93 6.03 2.39 -11.03
N ARG A 94 6.99 2.97 -10.30
CA ARG A 94 6.76 4.00 -9.28
C ARG A 94 7.57 5.22 -9.66
N ARG A 95 6.90 6.33 -9.93
CA ARG A 95 7.53 7.61 -10.27
C ARG A 95 7.15 8.67 -9.26
N VAL A 96 8.13 9.41 -8.79
CA VAL A 96 7.93 10.53 -7.87
C VAL A 96 8.10 11.82 -8.66
N GLN A 97 7.09 12.69 -8.64
CA GLN A 97 7.13 14.01 -9.26
C GLN A 97 6.77 15.09 -8.22
N GLY A 98 7.81 15.66 -7.58
CA GLY A 98 7.59 16.57 -6.46
C GLY A 98 7.06 15.81 -5.26
N ASP A 99 5.89 16.22 -4.75
CA ASP A 99 5.18 15.54 -3.66
C ASP A 99 4.20 14.46 -4.17
N ASP A 100 3.97 14.37 -5.49
CA ASP A 100 3.05 13.39 -6.08
C ASP A 100 3.75 12.08 -6.44
N ILE A 101 3.04 10.97 -6.28
CA ILE A 101 3.50 9.62 -6.60
C ILE A 101 2.56 9.03 -7.66
N ASP A 102 3.14 8.63 -8.79
CA ASP A 102 2.46 7.90 -9.86
C ASP A 102 2.87 6.42 -9.80
N LEU A 103 1.88 5.54 -9.79
CA LEU A 103 2.06 4.10 -9.71
C LEU A 103 1.34 3.39 -10.86
N GLY A 104 2.14 2.79 -11.72
CA GLY A 104 1.68 1.96 -12.83
C GLY A 104 1.90 0.49 -12.51
N PHE A 105 0.82 -0.27 -12.35
CA PHE A 105 0.92 -1.72 -12.18
C PHE A 105 -0.27 -2.44 -12.81
N ASN A 106 0.00 -3.65 -13.30
CA ASN A 106 -1.05 -4.55 -13.77
C ASN A 106 -1.49 -5.43 -12.61
N GLY A 107 -2.74 -5.90 -12.65
CA GLY A 107 -3.23 -6.89 -11.70
C GLY A 107 -4.39 -7.70 -12.26
N MET A 108 -4.95 -8.53 -11.40
CA MET A 108 -6.16 -9.29 -11.65
C MET A 108 -7.25 -8.87 -10.68
N THR A 109 -8.49 -8.92 -11.17
CA THR A 109 -9.70 -8.75 -10.35
C THR A 109 -10.48 -10.04 -10.30
N ALA A 110 -10.90 -10.44 -9.10
CA ALA A 110 -11.85 -11.53 -8.87
C ALA A 110 -13.00 -11.03 -7.99
N ALA A 111 -14.19 -11.59 -8.17
CA ALA A 111 -15.37 -11.19 -7.42
C ALA A 111 -16.19 -12.41 -6.99
N TRP A 112 -16.76 -12.32 -5.78
CA TRP A 112 -17.63 -13.33 -5.18
C TRP A 112 -18.88 -12.66 -4.63
N TRP A 113 -20.04 -13.27 -4.89
CA TRP A 113 -21.36 -12.82 -4.48
C TRP A 113 -22.07 -13.94 -3.71
#